data_AF-A0A2B4SJZ4-F1
#
_entry.id   AF-A0A2B4SJZ4-F1
#
_cell.length_a   1.000
_cell.length_b   1.000
_cell.length_c   1.000
_cell.angle_alpha   90.00
_cell.angle_beta   90.00
_cell.angle_gamma   90.00
#
_symmetry.space_group_name_H-M   'P 1'
#
loop_
_entity.id
_entity.type
_entity.pdbx_description
1 polymer ?
#
loop_
_entity_poly.entity_id
_entity_poly.type
_entity_poly.pdbx_seq_one_letter_code
_entity_poly.pdbx_strand_id
1 'polypeptide(L)'
;MGGRVSRTDFDWSYTAEPHASRRKEILAKYPQIKKLMGYDPNFKYQVLLLIVIQFTLTYVLKDFSWPVIFLAAYFIGGVINHALLLAIHEISHNLAFGHARPIHNRIFSLIVNFPIGVPCAIAFKKYHLEHHRYQGDEELDVDLPT
;
A
#
# COMPACT_ATOMS: atom_id res chain seq x y z
N MET A 1 29.01 -13.20 -8.63
CA MET A 1 28.29 -12.48 -9.69
C MET A 1 27.90 -11.12 -9.12
N GLY A 2 28.65 -10.08 -9.42
CA GLY A 2 28.33 -8.70 -9.02
C GLY A 2 28.42 -7.83 -10.25
N GLY A 3 27.29 -7.31 -10.72
CA GLY A 3 27.29 -6.35 -11.81
C GLY A 3 28.09 -5.12 -11.38
N ARG A 4 29.08 -4.72 -12.18
CA ARG A 4 29.78 -3.46 -11.97
C ARG A 4 28.80 -2.36 -12.37
N VAL A 5 28.43 -1.52 -11.41
CA VAL A 5 27.59 -0.34 -11.68
C VAL A 5 28.42 0.59 -12.57
N SER A 6 27.99 0.79 -13.82
CA SER A 6 28.72 1.57 -14.83
C SER A 6 28.39 3.06 -14.85
N ARG A 7 27.38 3.48 -14.07
CA ARG A 7 26.87 4.86 -13.98
C ARG A 7 26.65 5.25 -12.53
N THR A 8 26.92 6.52 -12.22
CA THR A 8 26.65 7.10 -10.90
C THR A 8 25.45 8.04 -10.93
N ASP A 9 24.69 8.03 -12.02
CA ASP A 9 23.56 8.89 -12.32
C ASP A 9 22.37 8.07 -12.86
N PHE A 10 21.17 8.66 -12.83
CA PHE A 10 19.97 8.05 -13.40
C PHE A 10 20.03 7.95 -14.93
N ASP A 11 19.37 6.94 -15.49
CA ASP A 11 19.10 6.88 -16.93
C ASP A 11 17.83 7.65 -17.25
N TRP A 12 17.91 8.59 -18.19
CA TRP A 12 16.86 9.56 -18.46
C TRP A 12 16.10 9.19 -19.73
N SER A 13 14.77 9.08 -19.61
CA SER A 13 13.89 8.90 -20.76
C SER A 13 13.17 10.20 -21.11
N TYR A 14 13.22 10.58 -22.38
CA TYR A 14 12.48 11.74 -22.91
C TYR A 14 11.05 11.38 -23.33
N THR A 15 10.63 10.11 -23.17
CA THR A 15 9.24 9.71 -23.39
C THR A 15 8.44 9.90 -22.10
N ALA A 16 7.26 10.49 -22.22
CA ALA A 16 6.35 10.63 -21.08
C ALA A 16 5.96 9.27 -20.48
N GLU A 17 5.64 9.31 -19.19
CA GLU A 17 5.04 8.24 -18.39
C GLU A 17 3.94 7.50 -19.21
N PRO A 18 4.08 6.17 -19.47
CA PRO A 18 3.21 5.45 -20.40
C PRO A 18 1.83 5.08 -19.84
N HIS A 19 1.60 5.10 -18.53
CA HIS A 19 0.32 4.70 -17.92
C HIS A 19 -0.82 5.62 -18.36
N ALA A 20 -0.60 6.93 -18.45
CA ALA A 20 -1.62 7.87 -18.89
C ALA A 20 -2.07 7.65 -20.35
N SER A 21 -1.12 7.43 -21.28
CA SER A 21 -1.42 7.16 -22.69
C SER A 21 -2.06 5.78 -22.87
N ARG A 22 -1.49 4.74 -22.25
CA ARG A 22 -2.03 3.37 -22.29
C ARG A 22 -3.45 3.31 -21.73
N ARG A 23 -3.74 4.02 -20.64
CA ARG A 23 -5.11 4.08 -20.09
C ARG A 23 -6.11 4.62 -21.12
N LYS A 24 -5.76 5.67 -21.88
CA LYS A 24 -6.63 6.24 -22.92
C LYS A 24 -6.88 5.23 -24.05
N GLU A 25 -5.82 4.59 -24.53
CA GLU A 25 -5.89 3.59 -25.61
C GLU A 25 -6.71 2.36 -25.21
N ILE A 26 -6.48 1.84 -24.00
CA ILE A 26 -7.22 0.69 -23.46
C ILE A 26 -8.71 1.02 -23.32
N LEU A 27 -9.05 2.20 -22.80
CA LEU A 27 -10.46 2.60 -22.65
C LEU A 27 -11.15 2.89 -23.98
N ALA A 28 -10.43 3.37 -24.99
CA ALA A 28 -10.96 3.55 -26.33
C ALA A 28 -11.26 2.20 -27.00
N LYS A 29 -10.36 1.22 -26.84
CA LYS A 29 -10.51 -0.12 -27.42
C LYS A 29 -11.50 -1.00 -26.64
N TYR A 30 -11.56 -0.85 -25.32
CA TYR A 30 -12.36 -1.69 -24.42
C TYR A 30 -13.15 -0.84 -23.40
N PRO A 31 -14.20 -0.12 -23.85
CA PRO A 31 -14.96 0.79 -22.99
C PRO A 31 -15.65 0.08 -21.80
N GLN A 32 -15.90 -1.23 -21.91
CA GLN A 32 -16.46 -2.05 -20.84
C GLN A 32 -15.58 -2.07 -19.57
N ILE A 33 -14.26 -1.88 -19.69
CA ILE A 33 -13.34 -1.83 -18.55
C ILE A 33 -13.69 -0.68 -17.61
N LYS A 34 -14.28 0.41 -18.11
CA LYS A 34 -14.72 1.52 -17.28
C LYS A 34 -15.71 1.10 -16.19
N LYS A 35 -16.49 0.03 -16.42
CA LYS A 35 -17.43 -0.52 -15.42
C LYS A 35 -16.72 -1.21 -14.25
N LEU A 36 -15.47 -1.65 -14.46
CA LEU A 36 -14.63 -2.31 -13.45
C LEU A 36 -13.81 -1.29 -12.64
N MET A 37 -13.73 -0.04 -13.10
CA MET A 37 -13.03 1.02 -12.38
C MET A 37 -13.82 1.44 -11.14
N GLY A 38 -13.45 0.91 -9.99
CA GLY A 38 -14.09 1.18 -8.72
C GLY A 38 -13.29 0.59 -7.58
N TYR A 39 -13.89 0.60 -6.39
CA TYR A 39 -13.33 -0.05 -5.23
C TYR A 39 -14.09 -1.33 -4.92
N ASP A 40 -13.45 -2.30 -4.26
CA ASP A 40 -14.11 -3.51 -3.78
C ASP A 40 -14.90 -3.22 -2.48
N PRO A 41 -16.23 -3.38 -2.46
CA PRO A 41 -17.02 -3.20 -1.25
C PRO A 41 -16.63 -4.13 -0.09
N ASN A 42 -16.03 -5.28 -0.37
CA ASN A 42 -15.65 -6.27 0.64
C ASN A 42 -14.32 -5.97 1.33
N PHE A 43 -13.47 -5.15 0.69
CA PHE A 43 -12.11 -4.84 1.15
C PHE A 43 -12.06 -4.46 2.64
N LYS A 44 -12.93 -3.54 3.08
CA LYS A 44 -12.96 -3.09 4.49
C LYS A 44 -13.24 -4.22 5.49
N TYR A 45 -14.05 -5.21 5.12
CA TYR A 45 -14.37 -6.34 5.99
C TYR A 45 -13.22 -7.34 6.07
N GLN A 46 -12.54 -7.58 4.94
CA GLN A 46 -11.33 -8.42 4.90
C GLN A 46 -10.22 -7.82 5.77
N VAL A 47 -10.02 -6.50 5.67
CA VAL A 47 -9.02 -5.79 6.48
C VAL A 47 -9.39 -5.82 7.98
N LEU A 48 -10.66 -5.61 8.33
CA LEU A 48 -11.12 -5.73 9.72
C LEU A 48 -10.90 -7.15 10.28
N LEU A 49 -11.13 -8.18 9.47
CA LEU A 49 -10.85 -9.56 9.86
C LEU A 49 -9.36 -9.77 10.17
N LEU A 50 -8.46 -9.24 9.34
CA LEU A 50 -7.02 -9.32 9.59
C LEU A 50 -6.61 -8.62 10.90
N ILE A 51 -7.20 -7.47 11.21
CA ILE A 51 -6.96 -6.75 12.47
C ILE A 51 -7.39 -7.62 13.67
N VAL A 52 -8.60 -8.20 13.61
CA VAL A 52 -9.12 -9.07 14.67
C VAL A 52 -8.23 -10.30 14.86
N ILE A 53 -7.79 -10.93 13.77
CA ILE A 53 -6.86 -12.07 13.82
C ILE A 53 -5.56 -11.64 14.49
N GLN A 54 -4.97 -10.50 14.11
CA GLN A 54 -3.71 -10.01 14.68
C GLN A 54 -3.81 -9.82 16.20
N PHE A 55 -4.85 -9.14 16.69
CA PHE A 55 -5.04 -8.96 18.14
C PHE A 55 -5.36 -10.27 18.87
N THR A 56 -6.10 -11.18 18.24
CA THR A 56 -6.37 -12.50 18.80
C THR A 56 -5.08 -13.29 18.95
N LEU A 57 -4.21 -13.28 17.94
CA LEU A 57 -2.90 -13.93 18.00
C LEU A 57 -2.04 -13.33 19.13
N THR A 58 -2.03 -12.00 19.29
CA THR A 58 -1.34 -11.35 20.41
C THR A 58 -1.84 -11.86 21.76
N TYR A 59 -3.16 -11.99 21.94
CA TYR A 59 -3.73 -12.47 23.20
C TYR A 59 -3.42 -13.96 23.45
N VAL A 60 -3.52 -14.81 22.43
CA VAL A 60 -3.27 -16.26 22.54
C VAL A 60 -1.80 -16.55 22.83
N LEU A 61 -0.88 -15.81 22.20
CA LEU A 61 0.55 -16.07 22.30
C LEU A 61 1.23 -15.41 23.51
N LYS A 62 0.50 -14.62 24.32
CA LYS A 62 1.08 -13.80 25.39
C LYS A 62 1.85 -14.58 26.47
N ASP A 63 1.47 -15.83 26.72
CA ASP A 63 2.08 -16.69 27.75
C ASP A 63 3.00 -17.78 27.15
N PHE A 64 3.25 -17.75 25.84
CA PHE A 64 4.14 -18.68 25.15
C PHE A 64 5.61 -18.29 25.32
N SER A 65 6.53 -19.23 25.09
CA SER A 65 7.96 -18.94 25.14
C SER A 65 8.40 -18.00 24.00
N TRP A 66 9.40 -17.15 24.27
CA TRP A 66 9.93 -16.20 23.30
C TRP A 66 10.28 -16.80 21.93
N PRO A 67 10.92 -17.99 21.83
CA PRO A 67 11.18 -18.60 20.52
C PRO A 67 9.92 -18.85 19.70
N VAL A 68 8.83 -19.30 20.34
CA VAL A 68 7.55 -19.53 19.66
C VAL A 68 6.94 -18.20 19.22
N ILE A 69 7.00 -17.17 20.07
CA ILE A 69 6.53 -15.82 19.74
C ILE A 69 7.28 -15.27 18.53
N PHE A 70 8.61 -15.41 18.46
CA PHE A 70 9.40 -14.94 17.32
C PHE A 70 9.06 -15.66 16.02
N LEU A 71 8.92 -16.99 16.06
CA LEU A 71 8.51 -17.76 14.88
C LEU A 71 7.11 -17.36 14.41
N ALA A 72 6.15 -17.26 15.33
CA ALA A 72 4.79 -16.82 15.00
C ALA A 72 4.76 -15.38 14.47
N ALA A 73 5.52 -14.47 15.07
CA ALA A 73 5.64 -13.09 14.62
C ALA A 73 6.22 -13.00 13.20
N TYR A 74 7.23 -13.80 12.86
CA TYR A 74 7.82 -13.79 11.52
C TYR A 74 6.91 -14.41 10.47
N PHE A 75 6.42 -15.64 10.69
CA PHE A 75 5.70 -16.40 9.67
C PHE A 75 4.21 -16.04 9.56
N ILE A 76 3.57 -15.63 10.65
CA ILE A 76 2.14 -15.30 10.66
C ILE A 76 1.97 -13.79 10.78
N GLY A 77 2.56 -13.20 11.83
CA GLY A 77 2.47 -11.76 12.09
C GLY A 77 3.03 -10.93 10.93
N GLY A 78 4.16 -11.33 10.36
CA GLY A 78 4.80 -10.64 9.23
C GLY A 78 3.92 -10.63 7.98
N VAL A 79 3.27 -11.76 7.68
CA VAL A 79 2.34 -11.89 6.54
C VAL A 79 1.12 -10.99 6.73
N ILE A 80 0.51 -11.01 7.91
CA ILE A 80 -0.64 -10.15 8.22
C ILE A 80 -0.23 -8.67 8.21
N ASN A 81 0.91 -8.32 8.80
CA ASN A 81 1.41 -6.95 8.85
C ASN A 81 1.70 -6.41 7.44
N HIS A 82 2.28 -7.23 6.56
CA HIS A 82 2.47 -6.87 5.16
C HIS A 82 1.13 -6.64 4.44
N ALA A 83 0.14 -7.51 4.66
CA ALA A 83 -1.20 -7.31 4.11
C ALA A 83 -1.88 -6.03 4.63
N LEU A 84 -1.70 -5.67 5.90
CA LEU A 84 -2.21 -4.42 6.48
C LEU A 84 -1.50 -3.18 5.91
N LEU A 85 -0.19 -3.26 5.62
CA LEU A 85 0.53 -2.18 4.92
C LEU A 85 0.01 -1.99 3.49
N LEU A 86 -0.22 -3.08 2.75
CA LEU A 86 -0.89 -3.02 1.44
C LEU A 86 -2.31 -2.47 1.55
N ALA A 87 -3.02 -2.77 2.63
CA ALA A 87 -4.32 -2.18 2.88
C ALA A 87 -4.23 -0.66 3.09
N ILE A 88 -3.24 -0.16 3.86
CA ILE A 88 -2.99 1.28 4.01
C ILE A 88 -2.67 1.94 2.66
N HIS A 89 -1.91 1.27 1.80
CA HIS A 89 -1.67 1.72 0.42
C HIS A 89 -2.99 1.92 -0.34
N GLU A 90 -3.85 0.91 -0.35
CA GLU A 90 -5.14 0.97 -1.04
C GLU A 90 -6.08 2.05 -0.45
N ILE A 91 -6.08 2.21 0.88
CA ILE A 91 -6.86 3.25 1.57
C ILE A 91 -6.32 4.66 1.26
N SER A 92 -5.02 4.79 0.98
CA SER A 92 -4.41 6.07 0.59
C SER A 92 -5.01 6.61 -0.70
N HIS A 93 -5.39 5.71 -1.61
CA HIS A 93 -6.15 6.01 -2.84
C HIS A 93 -7.66 6.21 -2.61
N ASN A 94 -8.12 6.15 -1.37
CA ASN A 94 -9.53 6.19 -0.95
C ASN A 94 -10.37 5.01 -1.45
N LEU A 95 -9.76 3.83 -1.61
CA LEU A 95 -10.40 2.65 -2.17
C LEU A 95 -10.99 1.68 -1.10
N ALA A 96 -11.14 2.11 0.16
CA ALA A 96 -11.92 1.32 1.14
C ALA A 96 -13.41 1.68 1.16
N PHE A 97 -13.72 2.96 0.97
CA PHE A 97 -15.11 3.47 0.95
C PHE A 97 -15.43 4.26 -0.33
N GLY A 98 -14.49 4.29 -1.28
CA GLY A 98 -14.55 5.10 -2.49
C GLY A 98 -14.17 6.57 -2.28
N HIS A 99 -13.90 7.23 -3.40
CA HIS A 99 -13.43 8.62 -3.48
C HIS A 99 -14.38 9.65 -2.85
N ALA A 100 -15.69 9.37 -2.82
CA ALA A 100 -16.70 10.27 -2.26
C ALA A 100 -16.65 10.35 -0.72
N ARG A 101 -15.87 9.49 -0.04
CA ARG A 101 -15.84 9.39 1.43
C ARG A 101 -14.41 9.48 1.98
N PRO A 102 -13.68 10.59 1.74
CA PRO A 102 -12.27 10.71 2.14
C PRO A 102 -12.07 10.64 3.66
N ILE A 103 -13.00 11.19 4.46
CA ILE A 103 -12.93 11.14 5.93
C ILE A 103 -13.07 9.70 6.44
N HIS A 104 -13.94 8.90 5.85
CA HIS A 104 -14.12 7.50 6.24
C HIS A 104 -12.86 6.69 5.95
N ASN A 105 -12.26 6.88 4.77
CA ASN A 105 -10.97 6.27 4.43
C ASN A 105 -9.87 6.70 5.41
N ARG A 106 -9.81 7.99 5.78
CA ARG A 106 -8.81 8.49 6.73
C ARG A 106 -8.98 7.91 8.14
N ILE A 107 -10.20 7.84 8.67
CA ILE A 107 -10.46 7.23 9.98
C ILE A 107 -10.10 5.74 9.92
N PHE A 108 -10.50 5.06 8.84
CA PHE A 108 -10.20 3.64 8.68
C PHE A 108 -8.71 3.38 8.56
N SER A 109 -7.93 4.19 7.84
CA SER A 109 -6.48 4.01 7.76
C SER A 109 -5.80 4.12 9.12
N LEU A 110 -6.32 4.97 10.03
CA LEU A 110 -5.83 5.03 11.40
C LEU A 110 -6.10 3.72 12.14
N ILE A 111 -7.32 3.17 12.03
CA ILE A 111 -7.67 1.87 12.65
C ILE A 111 -6.78 0.74 12.11
N VAL A 112 -6.57 0.68 10.79
CA VAL A 112 -5.69 -0.33 10.15
C VAL A 112 -4.24 -0.21 10.60
N ASN A 113 -3.81 0.97 11.01
CA ASN A 113 -2.44 1.21 11.45
C ASN A 113 -2.18 0.76 12.90
N PHE A 114 -3.22 0.56 13.73
CA PHE A 114 -3.06 0.16 15.13
C PHE A 114 -2.22 -1.13 15.30
N PRO A 115 -2.52 -2.23 14.60
CA PRO A 115 -1.75 -3.47 14.78
C PRO A 115 -0.32 -3.40 14.26
N ILE A 116 0.03 -2.39 13.46
CA ILE A 116 1.40 -2.17 12.95
C ILE A 116 2.30 -1.60 14.04
N GLY A 117 1.74 -0.89 15.04
CA GLY A 117 2.48 -0.33 16.16
C GLY A 117 3.34 0.90 15.83
N VAL A 118 3.41 1.30 14.56
CA VAL A 118 4.13 2.50 14.10
C VAL A 118 3.16 3.43 13.37
N PRO A 119 3.04 4.71 13.77
CA PRO A 119 2.09 5.64 13.18
C PRO A 119 2.54 6.11 11.80
N CYS A 120 2.30 5.29 10.76
CA CYS A 120 2.75 5.56 9.40
C CYS A 120 1.62 5.96 8.44
N ALA A 121 0.35 5.65 8.73
CA ALA A 121 -0.71 5.74 7.72
C ALA A 121 -0.89 7.13 7.08
N ILE A 122 -0.81 8.20 7.87
CA ILE A 122 -0.99 9.57 7.35
C ILE A 122 0.22 10.04 6.55
N ALA A 123 1.43 9.76 7.03
CA ALA A 123 2.66 10.09 6.33
C ALA A 123 2.75 9.30 5.02
N PHE A 124 2.49 7.99 5.09
CA PHE A 124 2.43 7.12 3.92
C PHE A 124 1.48 7.68 2.88
N LYS A 125 0.23 8.01 3.23
CA LYS A 125 -0.73 8.59 2.27
C LYS A 125 -0.20 9.85 1.60
N LYS A 126 0.47 10.74 2.34
CA LYS A 126 1.03 11.98 1.79
C LYS A 126 2.09 11.66 0.73
N TYR A 127 3.15 10.95 1.13
CA TYR A 127 4.30 10.69 0.29
C TYR A 127 3.97 9.74 -0.87
N HIS A 128 3.12 8.75 -0.64
CA HIS A 128 2.65 7.83 -1.67
C HIS A 128 1.87 8.54 -2.79
N LEU A 129 1.03 9.52 -2.44
CA LEU A 129 0.32 10.33 -3.45
C LEU A 129 1.22 11.34 -4.15
N GLU A 130 2.31 11.77 -3.50
CA GLU A 130 3.34 12.62 -4.09
C GLU A 130 4.13 11.84 -5.15
N HIS A 131 4.61 10.64 -4.81
CA HIS A 131 5.19 9.68 -5.75
C HIS A 131 4.29 9.48 -6.99
N HIS A 132 3.03 9.10 -6.81
CA HIS A 132 2.15 8.88 -7.97
C HIS A 132 1.85 10.13 -8.80
N ARG A 133 1.93 11.32 -8.21
CA ARG A 133 1.71 12.57 -8.92
C ARG A 133 2.94 12.99 -9.72
N TYR A 134 4.12 12.79 -9.16
CA TYR A 134 5.40 13.24 -9.70
C TYR A 134 6.31 12.07 -10.06
N GLN A 135 5.72 10.94 -10.48
CA GLN A 135 6.45 9.70 -10.68
C GLN A 135 7.61 9.87 -11.68
N GLY A 136 8.83 9.56 -11.23
CA GLY A 136 10.07 9.74 -12.01
C GLY A 136 10.67 11.15 -11.97
N ASP A 137 10.13 12.06 -11.17
CA ASP A 137 10.72 13.38 -10.90
C ASP A 137 11.83 13.27 -9.84
N GLU A 138 13.02 13.76 -10.15
CA GLU A 138 14.21 13.62 -9.28
C GLU A 138 14.08 14.25 -7.89
N GLU A 139 13.32 15.34 -7.77
CA GLU A 139 13.20 16.08 -6.50
C GLU A 139 11.92 15.72 -5.74
N LEU A 140 10.83 15.47 -6.46
CA LEU A 140 9.49 15.31 -5.88
C LEU A 140 9.07 13.83 -5.74
N ASP A 141 9.66 12.92 -6.51
CA ASP A 141 9.41 11.49 -6.34
C ASP A 141 10.20 10.92 -5.16
N VAL A 142 9.52 10.80 -4.03
CA VAL A 142 10.08 10.27 -2.78
C VAL A 142 10.47 8.79 -2.83
N ASP A 143 10.11 8.05 -3.87
CA ASP A 143 10.49 6.65 -4.06
C ASP A 143 11.76 6.49 -4.92
N LEU A 144 12.32 7.58 -5.48
CA LEU A 144 13.63 7.52 -6.12
C LEU A 144 14.75 7.40 -5.08
N PRO A 145 15.74 6.52 -5.31
CA PRO A 145 16.85 6.35 -4.38
C PRO A 145 17.74 7.59 -4.36
N THR A 146 18.01 8.12 -3.17
CA THR A 146 18.95 9.23 -2.93
C THR A 146 20.38 8.74 -2.67
#